data_AF-G5C1N7-F1
#
_entry.id   AF-G5C1N7-F1
#
_cell.length_a   1.000
_cell.length_b   1.000
_cell.length_c   1.000
_cell.angle_alpha   90.00
_cell.angle_beta   90.00
_cell.angle_gamma   90.00
#
_symmetry.space_group_name_H-M   'P 1'
#
loop_
_entity.id
_entity.type
_entity.pdbx_description
1 polymer ?
#
loop_
_entity_poly.entity_id
_entity_poly.type
_entity_poly.pdbx_seq_one_letter_code
_entity_poly.pdbx_strand_id
1 'polypeptide(L)'
;MKGIWLKDRGERAGKKSTAHAAQASFGLSCASGACRDTVGQEYFQDSTWQSFQTPQDEPPFSWTYSKSSNKWEALNLREGEVTQVDCSLVAGKNGNPVAENFRIEEVNLPDNISEGQVQVRTLYLSVDPYMRCKMNEDTGTDYIAPWQLSQVADGGGIGVIEESKHANLTKGNFVTSFYWPWQTMVILDGNSLEKVDPQLVDGHLSYFLGAIGMPGLTSLIGIQEKGHIIAGSNQTMVVSGAAGACGSLAGQIGHLLGCSRVVGICGTHEKCLFLTSELGFDGAINYKKGNVAEKLQESCPAGIDVYFDNVGGDISDTVISQMNQNSHIILCGQISQYNKDVPYPPPLLPAIEAVLKERNITRERFLVLNYKDKFEPGIIQLSQWFKEGKLKIKETVINGLENMGAAFQSMMTGGNIGKQIVCVSEISL
;
A
#
# COMPACT_ATOMS: atom_id res chain seq x y z
N MET A 1 11.33 -24.62 43.22
CA MET A 1 10.24 -23.94 43.96
C MET A 1 10.16 -22.49 43.52
N LYS A 2 9.14 -22.10 42.74
CA LYS A 2 8.66 -20.71 42.60
C LYS A 2 7.13 -20.78 42.48
N GLY A 3 6.44 -19.86 43.16
CA GLY A 3 5.03 -20.03 43.53
C GLY A 3 4.02 -19.61 42.47
N ILE A 4 2.84 -20.23 42.58
CA ILE A 4 1.59 -19.87 41.90
C ILE A 4 0.91 -18.78 42.75
N TRP A 5 0.30 -17.76 42.12
CA TRP A 5 -0.85 -17.08 42.70
C TRP A 5 -1.93 -16.84 41.64
N LEU A 6 -3.13 -17.27 41.96
CA LEU A 6 -4.35 -17.08 41.19
C LEU A 6 -5.12 -15.85 41.69
N LYS A 7 -5.92 -15.29 40.78
CA LYS A 7 -7.13 -14.46 40.95
C LYS A 7 -7.62 -14.23 42.38
N ASP A 8 -8.12 -13.02 42.64
CA ASP A 8 -9.54 -12.93 42.99
C ASP A 8 -10.24 -11.66 42.44
N ARG A 9 -11.58 -11.71 42.41
CA ARG A 9 -12.48 -10.68 41.89
C ARG A 9 -12.88 -9.66 42.97
N GLY A 10 -13.32 -8.47 42.52
CA GLY A 10 -13.96 -7.49 43.39
C GLY A 10 -14.86 -6.54 42.61
N GLU A 11 -16.13 -6.91 42.40
CA GLU A 11 -17.15 -5.97 41.93
C GLU A 11 -17.54 -5.00 43.05
N ARG A 12 -17.74 -3.71 42.72
CA ARG A 12 -18.72 -2.87 43.44
C ARG A 12 -19.23 -1.73 42.57
N ALA A 13 -20.52 -1.45 42.74
CA ALA A 13 -21.31 -0.61 41.85
C ALA A 13 -21.05 0.89 42.00
N GLY A 14 -21.09 1.58 40.86
CA GLY A 14 -22.13 2.58 40.59
C GLY A 14 -22.02 3.97 41.25
N LYS A 15 -21.83 4.99 40.40
CA LYS A 15 -22.44 6.31 40.57
C LYS A 15 -22.70 6.95 39.22
N LYS A 16 -23.97 7.34 38.97
CA LYS A 16 -24.35 8.19 37.84
C LYS A 16 -23.89 9.62 38.14
N SER A 17 -23.36 10.32 37.14
CA SER A 17 -23.50 11.78 37.06
C SER A 17 -24.00 12.18 35.68
N THR A 18 -24.95 13.10 35.67
CA THR A 18 -25.55 13.70 34.47
C THR A 18 -24.85 15.02 34.19
N ALA A 19 -24.46 15.25 32.94
CA ALA A 19 -24.05 16.58 32.48
C ALA A 19 -24.76 16.87 31.14
N HIS A 20 -25.63 17.87 31.14
CA HIS A 20 -26.14 18.48 29.90
C HIS A 20 -25.05 19.33 29.26
N ALA A 21 -24.91 19.26 27.94
CA ALA A 21 -24.26 20.28 27.14
C ALA A 21 -25.08 20.49 25.86
N ALA A 22 -25.36 21.76 25.56
CA ALA A 22 -26.35 22.19 24.57
C ALA A 22 -26.07 21.74 23.13
N GLN A 23 -27.14 21.35 22.43
CA GLN A 23 -27.21 21.47 20.97
C GLN A 23 -27.48 22.93 20.63
N ALA A 24 -26.64 23.54 19.79
CA ALA A 24 -26.89 24.85 19.19
C ALA A 24 -27.11 24.68 17.67
N SER A 25 -28.36 24.74 17.26
CA SER A 25 -28.76 24.67 15.85
C SER A 25 -28.52 26.02 15.17
N PHE A 26 -27.80 26.04 14.05
CA PHE A 26 -27.90 27.12 13.07
C PHE A 26 -27.99 26.52 11.66
N GLY A 27 -29.15 26.72 11.04
CA GLY A 27 -29.36 26.46 9.62
C GLY A 27 -29.98 27.70 8.98
N LEU A 28 -29.40 28.14 7.87
CA LEU A 28 -29.86 29.10 6.88
C LEU A 28 -28.79 29.06 5.79
N SER A 29 -29.03 29.04 4.49
CA SER A 29 -30.18 28.84 3.61
C SER A 29 -29.63 29.17 2.21
N CYS A 30 -30.06 28.49 1.16
CA CYS A 30 -29.60 28.77 -0.20
C CYS A 30 -29.90 30.22 -0.64
N ALA A 31 -29.02 30.82 -1.44
CA ALA A 31 -29.35 31.94 -2.30
C ALA A 31 -28.58 31.83 -3.63
N SER A 32 -29.31 31.51 -4.70
CA SER A 32 -28.86 31.59 -6.08
C SER A 32 -28.78 33.06 -6.53
N GLY A 33 -27.82 33.39 -7.40
CA GLY A 33 -27.68 34.74 -7.95
C GLY A 33 -26.81 34.75 -9.20
N ALA A 34 -27.43 34.58 -10.36
CA ALA A 34 -26.75 34.74 -11.64
C ALA A 34 -26.79 36.20 -12.11
N CYS A 35 -25.69 36.68 -12.68
CA CYS A 35 -25.71 37.78 -13.65
C CYS A 35 -24.73 37.48 -14.79
N ARG A 36 -25.22 37.55 -16.02
CA ARG A 36 -24.41 37.67 -17.24
C ARG A 36 -24.09 39.15 -17.46
N ASP A 37 -22.98 39.46 -18.11
CA ASP A 37 -23.02 39.95 -19.50
C ASP A 37 -21.62 40.23 -20.09
N THR A 38 -21.53 39.98 -21.40
CA THR A 38 -20.56 40.40 -22.45
C THR A 38 -19.50 41.47 -22.09
N VAL A 39 -18.26 41.48 -22.61
CA VAL A 39 -17.70 41.23 -23.98
C VAL A 39 -16.23 40.73 -23.84
N GLY A 40 -15.60 39.93 -24.72
CA GLY A 40 -16.02 39.28 -25.98
C GLY A 40 -15.09 39.58 -27.19
N GLN A 41 -14.28 38.62 -27.66
CA GLN A 41 -13.59 38.70 -28.97
C GLN A 41 -13.37 37.31 -29.59
N GLU A 42 -13.49 37.24 -30.92
CA GLU A 42 -13.42 36.02 -31.73
C GLU A 42 -11.97 35.58 -32.00
N TYR A 43 -11.73 34.30 -32.31
CA TYR A 43 -11.11 33.86 -33.58
C TYR A 43 -11.02 32.32 -33.66
N PHE A 44 -11.14 31.83 -34.90
CA PHE A 44 -11.04 30.44 -35.40
C PHE A 44 -12.30 29.56 -35.47
N GLN A 45 -12.58 29.17 -36.72
CA GLN A 45 -13.66 28.30 -37.18
C GLN A 45 -13.17 26.85 -37.36
N ASP A 46 -14.13 25.96 -37.63
CA ASP A 46 -14.00 24.67 -38.30
C ASP A 46 -13.20 23.55 -37.61
N SER A 47 -13.91 22.84 -36.71
CA SER A 47 -14.00 21.38 -36.85
C SER A 47 -15.42 20.91 -36.49
N THR A 48 -16.08 20.21 -37.42
CA THR A 48 -17.46 19.72 -37.26
C THR A 48 -17.50 18.54 -36.29
N TRP A 49 -17.86 18.78 -35.04
CA TRP A 49 -18.22 17.73 -34.10
C TRP A 49 -19.64 17.24 -34.38
N GLN A 50 -19.76 16.11 -35.08
CA GLN A 50 -21.01 15.35 -35.07
C GLN A 50 -21.23 14.79 -33.66
N SER A 51 -22.31 15.24 -33.02
CA SER A 51 -22.75 14.70 -31.74
C SER A 51 -23.22 13.25 -31.93
N PHE A 52 -22.40 12.28 -31.55
CA PHE A 52 -22.88 10.92 -31.30
C PHE A 52 -23.79 10.96 -30.08
N GLN A 53 -25.10 10.88 -30.31
CA GLN A 53 -26.04 10.51 -29.26
C GLN A 53 -25.82 9.02 -28.96
N THR A 54 -25.30 8.71 -27.78
CA THR A 54 -25.28 7.34 -27.27
C THR A 54 -26.72 6.89 -26.97
N PRO A 55 -27.15 5.69 -27.39
CA PRO A 55 -28.39 5.09 -26.92
C PRO A 55 -28.38 4.97 -25.40
N GLN A 56 -29.52 5.24 -24.75
CA GLN A 56 -29.56 5.52 -23.32
C GLN A 56 -29.73 4.27 -22.42
N ASP A 57 -29.61 3.05 -22.99
CA ASP A 57 -30.01 1.78 -22.36
C ASP A 57 -29.05 0.58 -22.62
N GLU A 58 -27.73 0.81 -22.79
CA GLU A 58 -26.75 -0.29 -22.78
C GLU A 58 -26.01 -0.40 -21.42
N PRO A 59 -25.81 -1.61 -20.86
CA PRO A 59 -25.06 -1.79 -19.63
C PRO A 59 -23.58 -1.45 -19.83
N PRO A 60 -22.85 -0.98 -18.79
CA PRO A 60 -21.43 -0.65 -18.93
C PRO A 60 -20.63 -1.92 -19.26
N PHE A 61 -20.07 -1.97 -20.46
CA PHE A 61 -19.17 -3.05 -20.87
C PHE A 61 -17.97 -3.11 -19.92
N SER A 62 -17.68 -4.31 -19.41
CA SER A 62 -16.46 -4.57 -18.64
C SER A 62 -15.34 -5.01 -19.59
N TRP A 63 -14.11 -4.56 -19.32
CA TRP A 63 -12.97 -4.72 -20.21
C TRP A 63 -11.84 -5.51 -19.55
N THR A 64 -11.20 -6.40 -20.31
CA THR A 64 -10.01 -7.17 -19.93
C THR A 64 -8.86 -6.87 -20.88
N TYR A 65 -7.62 -7.04 -20.42
CA TYR A 65 -6.45 -6.77 -21.24
C TYR A 65 -6.08 -7.98 -22.09
N SER A 66 -6.08 -7.81 -23.42
CA SER A 66 -5.74 -8.87 -24.36
C SER A 66 -4.30 -8.73 -24.85
N LYS A 67 -3.49 -9.75 -24.54
CA LYS A 67 -2.07 -9.80 -24.91
C LYS A 67 -1.84 -10.04 -26.41
N SER A 68 -2.80 -10.63 -27.12
CA SER A 68 -2.70 -10.89 -28.57
C SER A 68 -2.92 -9.62 -29.41
N SER A 69 -3.81 -8.73 -28.97
CA SER A 69 -4.10 -7.45 -29.63
C SER A 69 -3.41 -6.24 -29.00
N ASN A 70 -2.85 -6.40 -27.80
CA ASN A 70 -2.26 -5.36 -26.95
C ASN A 70 -3.23 -4.20 -26.69
N LYS A 71 -4.49 -4.55 -26.38
CA LYS A 71 -5.61 -3.63 -26.16
C LYS A 71 -6.56 -4.16 -25.08
N TRP A 72 -7.38 -3.25 -24.56
CA TRP A 72 -8.57 -3.62 -23.81
C TRP A 72 -9.63 -4.20 -24.77
N GLU A 73 -10.18 -5.36 -24.41
CA GLU A 73 -11.24 -6.07 -25.13
C GLU A 73 -12.41 -6.33 -24.17
N ALA A 74 -13.64 -6.41 -24.68
CA ALA A 74 -14.80 -6.72 -23.85
C ALA A 74 -14.60 -8.09 -23.18
N LEU A 75 -14.92 -8.20 -21.89
CA LEU A 75 -14.75 -9.41 -21.08
C LEU A 75 -15.74 -10.51 -21.50
N ASN A 76 -15.46 -11.15 -22.64
CA ASN A 76 -16.24 -12.25 -23.20
C ASN A 76 -15.79 -13.62 -22.62
N LEU A 77 -15.73 -13.71 -21.29
CA LEU A 77 -15.63 -15.01 -20.61
C LEU A 77 -16.96 -15.75 -20.78
N ARG A 78 -16.92 -17.07 -20.93
CA ARG A 78 -18.15 -17.89 -20.80
C ARG A 78 -18.64 -17.81 -19.36
N GLU A 79 -19.94 -17.94 -19.14
CA GLU A 79 -20.49 -17.98 -17.78
C GLU A 79 -19.76 -19.07 -16.96
N GLY A 80 -19.17 -18.66 -15.83
CA GLY A 80 -18.38 -19.52 -14.94
C GLY A 80 -16.87 -19.58 -15.21
N GLU A 81 -16.39 -19.25 -16.40
CA GLU A 81 -14.98 -19.39 -16.80
C GLU A 81 -14.11 -18.28 -16.19
N VAL A 82 -13.05 -18.66 -15.46
CA VAL A 82 -12.20 -17.75 -14.69
C VAL A 82 -10.73 -18.08 -14.89
N THR A 83 -9.93 -17.04 -15.13
CA THR A 83 -8.47 -17.14 -15.15
C THR A 83 -7.93 -16.94 -13.74
N GLN A 84 -7.03 -17.80 -13.29
CA GLN A 84 -6.33 -17.69 -12.00
C GLN A 84 -4.82 -17.84 -12.12
N VAL A 85 -4.10 -17.40 -11.08
CA VAL A 85 -2.64 -17.52 -10.94
C VAL A 85 -2.29 -18.52 -9.84
N ASP A 86 -1.71 -19.65 -10.22
CA ASP A 86 -1.30 -20.72 -9.32
C ASP A 86 0.17 -20.61 -8.91
N CYS A 87 0.46 -20.76 -7.61
CA CYS A 87 1.82 -20.95 -7.10
C CYS A 87 2.34 -22.32 -7.56
N SER A 88 3.23 -22.34 -8.55
CA SER A 88 3.58 -23.55 -9.31
C SER A 88 4.90 -24.18 -8.90
N LEU A 89 5.86 -23.37 -8.48
CA LEU A 89 7.19 -23.81 -8.08
C LEU A 89 7.65 -22.98 -6.89
N VAL A 90 8.18 -23.64 -5.86
CA VAL A 90 8.80 -22.96 -4.72
C VAL A 90 10.17 -22.46 -5.16
N ALA A 91 10.48 -21.17 -4.94
CA ALA A 91 11.85 -20.66 -5.09
C ALA A 91 12.82 -21.22 -4.01
N GLY A 92 12.29 -21.94 -3.01
CA GLY A 92 13.00 -22.36 -1.82
C GLY A 92 13.38 -21.18 -0.92
N LYS A 93 13.97 -21.48 0.24
CA LYS A 93 14.34 -20.45 1.24
C LYS A 93 15.22 -19.32 0.69
N ASN A 94 16.15 -19.64 -0.22
CA ASN A 94 17.19 -18.71 -0.67
C ASN A 94 17.10 -18.34 -2.17
N GLY A 95 16.15 -18.87 -2.93
CA GLY A 95 15.99 -18.51 -4.34
C GLY A 95 15.39 -17.12 -4.51
N ASN A 96 15.83 -16.40 -5.54
CA ASN A 96 15.10 -15.24 -6.02
C ASN A 96 13.84 -15.72 -6.75
N PRO A 97 12.68 -15.07 -6.56
CA PRO A 97 11.48 -15.42 -7.32
C PRO A 97 11.64 -15.02 -8.79
N VAL A 98 11.11 -15.87 -9.66
CA VAL A 98 11.03 -15.69 -11.12
C VAL A 98 9.58 -15.82 -11.58
N ALA A 99 9.23 -15.30 -12.76
CA ALA A 99 7.87 -15.33 -13.28
C ALA A 99 7.31 -16.76 -13.38
N GLU A 100 8.17 -17.73 -13.71
CA GLU A 100 7.86 -19.16 -13.83
C GLU A 100 7.53 -19.85 -12.50
N ASN A 101 7.69 -19.16 -11.36
CA ASN A 101 7.12 -19.65 -10.09
C ASN A 101 5.58 -19.62 -10.09
N PHE A 102 4.97 -18.91 -11.04
CA PHE A 102 3.53 -18.75 -11.19
C PHE A 102 3.06 -19.28 -12.54
N ARG A 103 1.86 -19.85 -12.59
CA ARG A 103 1.24 -20.36 -13.82
C ARG A 103 -0.18 -19.85 -13.93
N ILE A 104 -0.63 -19.61 -15.14
CA ILE A 104 -2.00 -19.25 -15.43
C ILE A 104 -2.81 -20.51 -15.65
N GLU A 105 -3.97 -20.59 -15.01
CA GLU A 105 -4.92 -21.68 -15.11
C GLU A 105 -6.31 -21.14 -15.45
N GLU A 106 -7.07 -21.92 -16.22
CA GLU A 106 -8.48 -21.68 -16.49
C GLU A 106 -9.31 -22.63 -15.62
N VAL A 107 -10.18 -22.07 -14.79
CA VAL A 107 -11.04 -22.80 -13.85
C VAL A 107 -12.48 -22.38 -14.03
N ASN A 108 -13.42 -23.22 -13.59
CA ASN A 108 -14.83 -22.86 -13.52
C ASN A 108 -15.20 -22.52 -12.08
N LEU A 109 -15.77 -21.34 -11.84
CA LEU A 109 -16.46 -21.05 -10.59
C LEU A 109 -17.79 -21.83 -10.51
N PRO A 110 -18.29 -22.14 -9.30
CA PRO A 110 -19.65 -22.61 -9.10
C PRO A 110 -20.70 -21.69 -9.72
N ASP A 111 -21.73 -22.28 -10.34
CA ASP A 111 -22.87 -21.58 -10.96
C ASP A 111 -23.70 -20.74 -9.97
N ASN A 112 -23.49 -20.92 -8.66
CA ASN A 112 -24.26 -20.26 -7.61
C ASN A 112 -23.42 -19.96 -6.36
N ILE A 113 -23.55 -18.74 -5.83
CA ILE A 113 -23.03 -18.39 -4.50
C ILE A 113 -23.96 -18.87 -3.37
N SER A 114 -23.41 -19.10 -2.18
CA SER A 114 -24.15 -19.47 -0.96
C SER A 114 -24.59 -18.25 -0.16
N GLU A 115 -25.47 -18.45 0.84
CA GLU A 115 -25.82 -17.40 1.81
C GLU A 115 -24.55 -16.86 2.51
N GLY A 116 -24.48 -15.54 2.68
CA GLY A 116 -23.30 -14.84 3.20
C GLY A 116 -22.17 -14.63 2.20
N GLN A 117 -22.19 -15.26 1.02
CA GLN A 117 -21.17 -15.07 0.00
C GLN A 117 -21.51 -13.95 -0.99
N VAL A 118 -20.48 -13.49 -1.70
CA VAL A 118 -20.58 -12.55 -2.82
C VAL A 118 -19.71 -13.02 -3.99
N GLN A 119 -20.14 -12.78 -5.22
CA GLN A 119 -19.32 -12.91 -6.42
C GLN A 119 -18.78 -11.53 -6.80
N VAL A 120 -17.47 -11.44 -7.01
CA VAL A 120 -16.78 -10.16 -7.15
C VAL A 120 -15.81 -10.21 -8.33
N ARG A 121 -15.94 -9.24 -9.25
CA ARG A 121 -15.00 -9.08 -10.35
C ARG A 121 -13.76 -8.33 -9.88
N THR A 122 -12.59 -8.91 -10.10
CA THR A 122 -11.31 -8.33 -9.70
C THR A 122 -10.95 -7.17 -10.62
N LEU A 123 -10.63 -6.03 -10.03
CA LEU A 123 -10.24 -4.81 -10.75
C LEU A 123 -8.71 -4.63 -10.70
N TYR A 124 -8.16 -4.64 -9.49
CA TYR A 124 -6.73 -4.48 -9.25
C TYR A 124 -6.24 -5.46 -8.20
N LEU A 125 -5.01 -5.94 -8.40
CA LEU A 125 -4.27 -6.78 -7.46
C LEU A 125 -2.98 -6.08 -7.02
N SER A 126 -2.65 -6.30 -5.77
CA SER A 126 -1.47 -5.78 -5.10
C SER A 126 -0.29 -6.73 -5.27
N VAL A 127 0.90 -6.17 -5.44
CA VAL A 127 2.15 -6.95 -5.52
C VAL A 127 3.10 -6.44 -4.45
N ASP A 128 3.27 -7.20 -3.36
CA ASP A 128 3.97 -6.73 -2.15
C ASP A 128 5.17 -7.61 -1.76
N PRO A 129 6.25 -7.02 -1.20
CA PRO A 129 7.44 -7.76 -0.76
C PRO A 129 7.18 -8.91 0.22
N TYR A 130 6.20 -8.79 1.12
CA TYR A 130 5.90 -9.82 2.13
C TYR A 130 5.47 -11.15 1.50
N MET A 131 4.92 -11.11 0.28
CA MET A 131 4.47 -12.31 -0.44
C MET A 131 5.62 -13.25 -0.75
N ARG A 132 6.87 -12.75 -0.79
CA ARG A 132 8.07 -13.61 -0.87
C ARG A 132 8.18 -14.58 0.31
N CYS A 133 7.76 -14.18 1.50
CA CYS A 133 7.75 -15.05 2.68
C CYS A 133 6.72 -16.18 2.53
N LYS A 134 5.63 -15.96 1.78
CA LYS A 134 4.62 -16.98 1.47
C LYS A 134 5.14 -18.07 0.52
N MET A 135 6.28 -17.85 -0.13
CA MET A 135 6.98 -18.87 -0.94
C MET A 135 7.92 -19.76 -0.10
N ASN A 136 7.89 -19.66 1.24
CA ASN A 136 8.65 -20.52 2.15
C ASN A 136 7.68 -21.40 2.97
N GLU A 137 8.10 -22.60 3.36
CA GLU A 137 7.32 -23.49 4.26
C GLU A 137 7.03 -22.84 5.62
N ASP A 138 7.97 -22.01 6.10
CA ASP A 138 7.81 -21.11 7.24
C ASP A 138 7.91 -19.67 6.73
N THR A 139 6.86 -18.87 6.94
CA THR A 139 6.84 -17.44 6.54
C THR A 139 7.60 -16.54 7.51
N GLY A 140 8.06 -17.08 8.64
CA GLY A 140 8.69 -16.34 9.75
C GLY A 140 7.71 -15.45 10.51
N THR A 141 6.40 -15.60 10.27
CA THR A 141 5.35 -14.74 10.82
C THR A 141 4.02 -15.47 10.98
N ASP A 142 3.22 -14.98 11.91
CA ASP A 142 1.93 -15.53 12.34
C ASP A 142 0.70 -14.85 11.69
N TYR A 143 0.94 -13.86 10.81
CA TYR A 143 -0.12 -13.12 10.09
C TYR A 143 -0.22 -13.47 8.59
N ILE A 144 0.58 -14.40 8.07
CA ILE A 144 0.47 -14.91 6.69
C ILE A 144 0.80 -16.41 6.63
N ALA A 145 0.00 -17.16 5.86
CA ALA A 145 0.25 -18.57 5.56
C ALA A 145 1.13 -18.75 4.30
N PRO A 146 1.88 -19.87 4.19
CA PRO A 146 2.53 -20.27 2.95
C PRO A 146 1.53 -20.50 1.82
N TRP A 147 1.87 -20.07 0.60
CA TRP A 147 1.17 -20.50 -0.61
C TRP A 147 1.40 -21.99 -0.82
N GLN A 148 0.32 -22.71 -1.15
CA GLN A 148 0.37 -24.13 -1.44
C GLN A 148 0.71 -24.35 -2.92
N LEU A 149 1.47 -25.41 -3.23
CA LEU A 149 1.83 -25.76 -4.59
C LEU A 149 0.60 -26.21 -5.40
N SER A 150 0.52 -25.74 -6.64
CA SER A 150 -0.61 -25.95 -7.57
C SER A 150 -1.95 -25.57 -6.94
N GLN A 151 -1.96 -24.44 -6.22
CA GLN A 151 -3.14 -23.76 -5.71
C GLN A 151 -3.05 -22.27 -6.04
N VAL A 152 -4.21 -21.62 -6.10
CA VAL A 152 -4.32 -20.18 -6.35
C VAL A 152 -3.51 -19.38 -5.33
N ALA A 153 -2.67 -18.48 -5.82
CA ALA A 153 -1.96 -17.52 -4.99
C ALA A 153 -2.88 -16.37 -4.59
N ASP A 154 -2.57 -15.71 -3.48
CA ASP A 154 -3.39 -14.65 -2.89
C ASP A 154 -2.56 -13.49 -2.32
N GLY A 155 -3.15 -12.30 -2.33
CA GLY A 155 -2.58 -11.07 -1.78
C GLY A 155 -3.62 -9.95 -1.64
N GLY A 156 -3.20 -8.70 -1.50
CA GLY A 156 -4.16 -7.58 -1.49
C GLY A 156 -4.90 -7.45 -2.83
N GLY A 157 -6.20 -7.20 -2.81
CA GLY A 157 -6.98 -7.01 -4.04
C GLY A 157 -8.25 -6.20 -3.81
N ILE A 158 -8.74 -5.58 -4.88
CA ILE A 158 -9.96 -4.77 -4.89
C ILE A 158 -10.82 -5.15 -6.10
N GLY A 159 -12.14 -5.17 -5.90
CA GLY A 159 -13.10 -5.59 -6.89
C GLY A 159 -14.46 -4.90 -6.77
N VAL A 160 -15.34 -5.20 -7.71
CA VAL A 160 -16.75 -4.77 -7.72
C VAL A 160 -17.67 -5.97 -7.63
N ILE A 161 -18.66 -5.91 -6.75
CA ILE A 161 -19.61 -7.01 -6.54
C ILE A 161 -20.54 -7.13 -7.74
N GLU A 162 -20.60 -8.33 -8.33
CA GLU A 162 -21.48 -8.65 -9.46
C GLU A 162 -22.74 -9.42 -9.00
N GLU A 163 -22.63 -10.27 -7.97
CA GLU A 163 -23.76 -10.94 -7.29
C GLU A 163 -23.52 -10.92 -5.76
N SER A 164 -24.58 -10.82 -4.95
CA SER A 164 -24.48 -10.89 -3.49
C SER A 164 -25.64 -11.67 -2.86
N LYS A 165 -25.29 -12.51 -1.87
CA LYS A 165 -26.22 -13.07 -0.87
C LYS A 165 -25.76 -12.71 0.54
N HIS A 166 -25.14 -11.54 0.71
CA HIS A 166 -24.72 -11.01 2.01
C HIS A 166 -25.54 -9.78 2.40
N ALA A 167 -26.01 -9.72 3.64
CA ALA A 167 -26.98 -8.72 4.09
C ALA A 167 -26.52 -7.26 3.99
N ASN A 168 -25.20 -7.00 4.07
CA ASN A 168 -24.64 -5.63 4.13
C ASN A 168 -23.90 -5.22 2.84
N LEU A 169 -23.82 -6.11 1.84
CA LEU A 169 -23.09 -5.89 0.59
C LEU A 169 -24.02 -6.09 -0.60
N THR A 170 -24.00 -5.17 -1.56
CA THR A 170 -24.87 -5.22 -2.75
C THR A 170 -24.08 -5.12 -4.05
N LYS A 171 -24.69 -5.56 -5.17
CA LYS A 171 -24.12 -5.42 -6.51
C LYS A 171 -23.69 -3.95 -6.76
N GLY A 172 -22.54 -3.77 -7.39
CA GLY A 172 -21.93 -2.46 -7.65
C GLY A 172 -21.21 -1.84 -6.46
N ASN A 173 -21.17 -2.49 -5.28
CA ASN A 173 -20.29 -2.04 -4.19
C ASN A 173 -18.83 -2.38 -4.54
N PHE A 174 -17.92 -1.45 -4.26
CA PHE A 174 -16.48 -1.71 -4.29
C PHE A 174 -16.04 -2.30 -2.96
N VAL A 175 -15.18 -3.31 -3.01
CA VAL A 175 -14.73 -4.07 -1.85
C VAL A 175 -13.25 -4.44 -1.99
N THR A 176 -12.55 -4.47 -0.86
CA THR A 176 -11.12 -4.82 -0.75
C THR A 176 -10.92 -5.96 0.25
N SER A 177 -9.85 -6.72 0.08
CA SER A 177 -9.37 -7.67 1.09
C SER A 177 -7.86 -7.85 1.02
N PHE A 178 -7.26 -8.25 2.16
CA PHE A 178 -5.85 -8.60 2.26
C PHE A 178 -5.54 -10.01 1.73
N TYR A 179 -6.56 -10.87 1.65
CA TYR A 179 -6.48 -12.27 1.19
C TYR A 179 -7.35 -12.48 -0.06
N TRP A 180 -7.07 -11.71 -1.10
CA TRP A 180 -7.75 -11.77 -2.38
C TRP A 180 -7.09 -12.82 -3.29
N PRO A 181 -7.79 -13.90 -3.69
CA PRO A 181 -7.28 -14.87 -4.66
C PRO A 181 -6.96 -14.21 -5.99
N TRP A 182 -5.80 -14.51 -6.58
CA TRP A 182 -5.36 -13.94 -7.85
C TRP A 182 -6.15 -14.54 -9.03
N GLN A 183 -7.39 -14.09 -9.19
CA GLN A 183 -8.36 -14.54 -10.19
C GLN A 183 -9.06 -13.34 -10.87
N THR A 184 -9.61 -13.52 -12.07
CA THR A 184 -10.42 -12.48 -12.76
C THR A 184 -11.78 -12.24 -12.08
N MET A 185 -12.36 -13.28 -11.51
CA MET A 185 -13.59 -13.26 -10.71
C MET A 185 -13.38 -14.16 -9.48
N VAL A 186 -13.89 -13.75 -8.32
CA VAL A 186 -13.76 -14.49 -7.05
C VAL A 186 -15.13 -14.68 -6.39
N ILE A 187 -15.29 -15.76 -5.63
CA ILE A 187 -16.40 -15.92 -4.67
C ILE A 187 -15.80 -15.87 -3.28
N LEU A 188 -16.28 -14.92 -2.46
CA LEU A 188 -15.74 -14.65 -1.12
C LEU A 188 -16.86 -14.60 -0.08
N ASP A 189 -16.52 -14.89 1.18
CA ASP A 189 -17.39 -14.59 2.33
C ASP A 189 -17.49 -13.07 2.48
N GLY A 190 -18.71 -12.52 2.47
CA GLY A 190 -18.92 -11.07 2.60
C GLY A 190 -18.41 -10.48 3.92
N ASN A 191 -18.17 -11.31 4.95
CA ASN A 191 -17.59 -10.87 6.21
C ASN A 191 -16.05 -10.73 6.18
N SER A 192 -15.38 -11.21 5.12
CA SER A 192 -13.92 -11.05 4.93
C SER A 192 -13.55 -9.83 4.06
N LEU A 193 -14.56 -9.03 3.69
CA LEU A 193 -14.45 -7.90 2.79
C LEU A 193 -14.68 -6.58 3.52
N GLU A 194 -13.85 -5.58 3.19
CA GLU A 194 -14.04 -4.20 3.62
C GLU A 194 -14.64 -3.40 2.46
N LYS A 195 -15.72 -2.64 2.71
CA LYS A 195 -16.34 -1.79 1.69
C LYS A 195 -15.48 -0.55 1.44
N VAL A 196 -15.32 -0.22 0.16
CA VAL A 196 -14.49 0.89 -0.31
C VAL A 196 -15.37 2.04 -0.77
N ASP A 197 -15.04 3.26 -0.37
CA ASP A 197 -15.65 4.49 -0.87
C ASP A 197 -14.75 5.13 -1.97
N PRO A 198 -15.17 5.13 -3.25
CA PRO A 198 -14.44 5.78 -4.33
C PRO A 198 -14.20 7.27 -4.11
N GLN A 199 -15.05 7.94 -3.32
CA GLN A 199 -14.94 9.37 -3.07
C GLN A 199 -13.67 9.73 -2.29
N LEU A 200 -13.12 8.83 -1.47
CA LEU A 200 -11.87 9.09 -0.72
C LEU A 200 -10.63 9.20 -1.64
N VAL A 201 -10.74 8.72 -2.88
CA VAL A 201 -9.63 8.62 -3.84
C VAL A 201 -9.96 9.22 -5.21
N ASP A 202 -11.03 10.02 -5.29
CA ASP A 202 -11.52 10.63 -6.54
C ASP A 202 -11.67 9.62 -7.69
N GLY A 203 -12.11 8.39 -7.37
CA GLY A 203 -12.28 7.29 -8.31
C GLY A 203 -11.03 6.41 -8.55
N HIS A 204 -9.85 6.79 -8.07
CA HIS A 204 -8.61 6.00 -8.18
C HIS A 204 -8.58 4.80 -7.21
N LEU A 205 -9.42 3.80 -7.46
CA LEU A 205 -9.62 2.63 -6.59
C LEU A 205 -8.34 1.86 -6.24
N SER A 206 -7.34 1.80 -7.14
CA SER A 206 -6.04 1.17 -6.88
C SER A 206 -5.30 1.74 -5.67
N TYR A 207 -5.53 3.02 -5.32
CA TYR A 207 -4.85 3.68 -4.21
C TYR A 207 -5.16 3.05 -2.84
N PHE A 208 -6.27 2.33 -2.69
CA PHE A 208 -6.57 1.52 -1.50
C PHE A 208 -5.66 0.28 -1.33
N LEU A 209 -4.98 -0.16 -2.40
CA LEU A 209 -3.91 -1.17 -2.32
C LEU A 209 -2.53 -0.53 -2.06
N GLY A 210 -2.42 0.78 -2.26
CA GLY A 210 -1.19 1.56 -2.19
C GLY A 210 -1.24 2.65 -1.13
N ALA A 211 -1.39 3.89 -1.57
CA ALA A 211 -1.10 5.08 -0.76
C ALA A 211 -2.13 5.43 0.32
N ILE A 212 -3.35 4.89 0.22
CA ILE A 212 -4.44 5.17 1.17
C ILE A 212 -4.69 3.98 2.09
N GLY A 213 -4.48 2.75 1.60
CA GLY A 213 -4.55 1.54 2.41
C GLY A 213 -3.23 1.14 3.05
N MET A 214 -3.00 -0.17 3.14
CA MET A 214 -1.96 -0.78 3.98
C MET A 214 -0.54 -0.16 3.86
N PRO A 215 0.05 0.08 2.67
CA PRO A 215 1.35 0.76 2.57
C PRO A 215 1.35 2.22 3.06
N GLY A 216 0.30 2.97 2.77
CA GLY A 216 0.12 4.33 3.28
C GLY A 216 -0.04 4.37 4.80
N LEU A 217 -0.92 3.54 5.34
CA LEU A 217 -1.12 3.35 6.78
C LEU A 217 0.18 2.92 7.48
N THR A 218 0.96 2.03 6.85
CA THR A 218 2.26 1.60 7.38
C THR A 218 3.23 2.77 7.52
N SER A 219 3.20 3.69 6.55
CA SER A 219 4.05 4.88 6.54
C SER A 219 3.58 5.90 7.58
N LEU A 220 2.29 6.23 7.60
CA LEU A 220 1.70 7.21 8.51
C LEU A 220 1.80 6.78 9.97
N ILE A 221 1.22 5.62 10.31
CA ILE A 221 1.16 5.11 11.67
C ILE A 221 2.57 4.74 12.15
N GLY A 222 3.44 4.21 11.28
CA GLY A 222 4.83 3.93 11.63
C GLY A 222 5.59 5.18 12.11
N ILE A 223 5.41 6.31 11.41
CA ILE A 223 6.03 7.58 11.79
C ILE A 223 5.38 8.18 13.05
N GLN A 224 4.05 8.17 13.15
CA GLN A 224 3.34 8.71 14.31
C GLN A 224 3.66 7.94 15.61
N GLU A 225 3.75 6.61 15.56
CA GLU A 225 3.93 5.76 16.74
C GLU A 225 5.39 5.53 17.14
N LYS A 226 6.33 5.63 16.17
CA LYS A 226 7.74 5.22 16.36
C LYS A 226 8.77 6.23 15.84
N GLY A 227 8.35 7.26 15.10
CA GLY A 227 9.26 8.28 14.56
C GLY A 227 9.63 9.40 15.53
N HIS A 228 8.77 9.70 16.52
CA HIS A 228 8.95 10.78 17.49
C HIS A 228 9.35 12.13 16.85
N ILE A 229 8.69 12.49 15.74
CA ILE A 229 8.92 13.78 15.08
C ILE A 229 8.35 14.90 15.95
N ILE A 230 9.17 15.92 16.19
CA ILE A 230 8.83 17.14 16.92
C ILE A 230 8.72 18.26 15.90
N ALA A 231 7.50 18.70 15.61
CA ALA A 231 7.24 19.78 14.66
C ALA A 231 7.98 21.08 15.06
N GLY A 232 8.67 21.69 14.09
CA GLY A 232 9.50 22.88 14.32
C GLY A 232 10.91 22.60 14.87
N SER A 233 11.30 21.33 14.99
CA SER A 233 12.70 20.94 15.22
C SER A 233 13.46 20.78 13.90
N ASN A 234 14.81 20.73 13.98
CA ASN A 234 15.67 20.49 12.82
C ASN A 234 15.95 18.98 12.59
N GLN A 235 14.96 18.12 12.85
CA GLN A 235 15.13 16.67 12.69
C GLN A 235 15.32 16.27 11.21
N THR A 236 16.32 15.43 10.97
CA THR A 236 16.60 14.82 9.67
C THR A 236 16.12 13.36 9.65
N MET A 237 15.33 13.03 8.65
CA MET A 237 14.82 11.67 8.42
C MET A 237 15.48 11.03 7.20
N VAL A 238 15.89 9.76 7.34
CA VAL A 238 16.36 8.92 6.23
C VAL A 238 15.36 7.82 5.96
N VAL A 239 15.17 7.47 4.68
CA VAL A 239 14.25 6.41 4.25
C VAL A 239 15.00 5.43 3.35
N SER A 240 15.05 4.15 3.72
CA SER A 240 15.54 3.10 2.81
C SER A 240 14.40 2.57 1.94
N GLY A 241 14.71 2.14 0.71
CA GLY A 241 13.67 1.75 -0.26
C GLY A 241 12.77 2.92 -0.67
N ALA A 242 13.28 4.16 -0.61
CA ALA A 242 12.49 5.38 -0.65
C ALA A 242 11.58 5.56 -1.88
N ALA A 243 11.91 4.96 -3.02
CA ALA A 243 11.11 5.05 -4.25
C ALA A 243 10.09 3.90 -4.42
N GLY A 244 9.85 3.09 -3.39
CA GLY A 244 8.79 2.06 -3.35
C GLY A 244 7.62 2.49 -2.46
N ALA A 245 6.51 1.74 -2.54
CA ALA A 245 5.20 2.08 -1.95
C ALA A 245 5.23 2.78 -0.58
N CYS A 246 5.78 2.15 0.47
CA CYS A 246 5.87 2.77 1.79
C CYS A 246 6.89 3.93 1.81
N GLY A 247 8.09 3.71 1.26
CA GLY A 247 9.17 4.70 1.31
C GLY A 247 8.82 6.05 0.70
N SER A 248 8.07 6.07 -0.42
CA SER A 248 7.71 7.30 -1.11
C SER A 248 6.71 8.14 -0.32
N LEU A 249 5.89 7.49 0.49
CA LEU A 249 4.90 8.13 1.34
C LEU A 249 5.53 8.53 2.67
N ALA A 250 6.35 7.65 3.26
CA ALA A 250 7.07 7.91 4.50
C ALA A 250 7.88 9.21 4.45
N GLY A 251 8.60 9.49 3.36
CA GLY A 251 9.34 10.75 3.23
C GLY A 251 8.45 11.99 3.14
N GLN A 252 7.39 11.95 2.33
CA GLN A 252 6.41 13.04 2.24
C GLN A 252 5.73 13.29 3.59
N ILE A 253 5.33 12.22 4.28
CA ILE A 253 4.71 12.27 5.61
C ILE A 253 5.70 12.81 6.66
N GLY A 254 6.99 12.44 6.58
CA GLY A 254 8.04 13.00 7.43
C GLY A 254 8.09 14.53 7.35
N HIS A 255 8.07 15.08 6.14
CA HIS A 255 7.96 16.54 5.95
C HIS A 255 6.64 17.12 6.49
N LEU A 256 5.49 16.49 6.19
CA LEU A 256 4.17 16.95 6.64
C LEU A 256 4.02 16.95 8.18
N LEU A 257 4.74 16.06 8.88
CA LEU A 257 4.78 15.97 10.34
C LEU A 257 5.90 16.81 10.96
N GLY A 258 6.77 17.43 10.16
CA GLY A 258 7.70 18.47 10.61
C GLY A 258 9.19 18.13 10.58
N CYS A 259 9.63 17.06 9.91
CA CYS A 259 11.06 16.91 9.59
C CYS A 259 11.53 18.06 8.70
N SER A 260 12.55 18.79 9.16
CA SER A 260 13.18 19.85 8.38
C SER A 260 13.93 19.32 7.16
N ARG A 261 14.25 18.02 7.15
CA ARG A 261 15.02 17.39 6.07
C ARG A 261 14.66 15.91 5.90
N VAL A 262 14.50 15.45 4.67
CA VAL A 262 14.25 14.04 4.31
C VAL A 262 15.18 13.60 3.18
N VAL A 263 15.91 12.50 3.39
CA VAL A 263 16.84 11.91 2.42
C VAL A 263 16.47 10.47 2.10
N GLY A 264 16.32 10.15 0.81
CA GLY A 264 15.90 8.82 0.36
C GLY A 264 17.03 7.96 -0.19
N ILE A 265 17.06 6.67 0.13
CA ILE A 265 18.01 5.70 -0.44
C ILE A 265 17.25 4.77 -1.41
N CYS A 266 17.71 4.70 -2.66
CA CYS A 266 17.08 3.91 -3.72
C CYS A 266 18.09 3.36 -4.75
N GLY A 267 17.62 2.54 -5.71
CA GLY A 267 18.50 1.70 -6.53
C GLY A 267 18.83 2.17 -7.95
N THR A 268 18.29 3.30 -8.42
CA THR A 268 18.54 3.84 -9.78
C THR A 268 18.59 5.37 -9.76
N HIS A 269 19.18 5.99 -10.79
CA HIS A 269 19.22 7.45 -10.90
C HIS A 269 17.82 8.05 -11.15
N GLU A 270 17.01 7.39 -11.98
CA GLU A 270 15.60 7.74 -12.20
C GLU A 270 14.80 7.77 -10.88
N LYS A 271 15.00 6.78 -10.01
CA LYS A 271 14.41 6.76 -8.67
C LYS A 271 14.91 7.91 -7.79
N CYS A 272 16.17 8.32 -7.90
CA CYS A 272 16.67 9.52 -7.21
C CYS A 272 15.96 10.79 -7.69
N LEU A 273 15.83 10.96 -9.02
CA LEU A 273 15.14 12.12 -9.62
C LEU A 273 13.67 12.16 -9.23
N PHE A 274 12.97 11.03 -9.26
CA PHE A 274 11.58 10.93 -8.79
C PHE A 274 11.43 11.42 -7.34
N LEU A 275 12.33 11.03 -6.44
CA LEU A 275 12.30 11.47 -5.04
C LEU A 275 12.52 12.97 -4.88
N THR A 276 13.55 13.54 -5.52
CA THR A 276 13.92 14.95 -5.32
C THR A 276 13.08 15.91 -6.14
N SER A 277 12.72 15.55 -7.37
CA SER A 277 12.06 16.45 -8.33
C SER A 277 10.54 16.33 -8.32
N GLU A 278 9.99 15.13 -8.05
CA GLU A 278 8.53 14.95 -7.93
C GLU A 278 8.09 14.98 -6.46
N LEU A 279 8.66 14.13 -5.59
CA LEU A 279 8.17 13.96 -4.22
C LEU A 279 8.70 14.99 -3.20
N GLY A 280 9.66 15.83 -3.58
CA GLY A 280 10.16 16.93 -2.75
C GLY A 280 11.13 16.53 -1.63
N PHE A 281 11.78 15.35 -1.73
CA PHE A 281 12.88 14.99 -0.82
C PHE A 281 14.08 15.94 -1.02
N ASP A 282 14.74 16.37 0.05
CA ASP A 282 15.93 17.24 -0.04
C ASP A 282 17.17 16.56 -0.64
N GLY A 283 17.17 15.23 -0.74
CA GLY A 283 18.28 14.46 -1.26
C GLY A 283 17.90 13.02 -1.55
N ALA A 284 18.59 12.42 -2.53
CA ALA A 284 18.44 11.00 -2.83
C ALA A 284 19.77 10.34 -3.18
N ILE A 285 20.02 9.18 -2.57
CA ILE A 285 21.25 8.40 -2.70
C ILE A 285 20.96 7.14 -3.51
N ASN A 286 21.64 6.98 -4.64
CA ASN A 286 21.65 5.73 -5.38
C ASN A 286 22.65 4.77 -4.72
N TYR A 287 22.17 3.78 -3.98
CA TYR A 287 23.05 2.86 -3.23
C TYR A 287 23.92 1.96 -4.13
N LYS A 288 23.57 1.83 -5.41
CA LYS A 288 24.37 1.07 -6.39
C LYS A 288 25.52 1.89 -7.01
N LYS A 289 25.75 3.13 -6.55
CA LYS A 289 26.72 4.07 -7.16
C LYS A 289 27.48 4.91 -6.12
N GLY A 290 28.76 4.59 -5.94
CA GLY A 290 29.67 5.31 -5.01
C GLY A 290 29.52 4.87 -3.56
N ASN A 291 30.22 5.54 -2.65
CA ASN A 291 30.15 5.23 -1.22
C ASN A 291 28.87 5.80 -0.60
N VAL A 292 28.03 4.93 -0.02
CA VAL A 292 26.78 5.33 0.67
C VAL A 292 27.08 6.10 1.96
N ALA A 293 28.16 5.75 2.66
CA ALA A 293 28.52 6.38 3.93
C ALA A 293 28.93 7.85 3.74
N GLU A 294 29.77 8.14 2.75
CA GLU A 294 30.17 9.52 2.40
C GLU A 294 28.95 10.34 1.96
N LYS A 295 28.12 9.79 1.07
CA LYS A 295 26.91 10.47 0.57
C LYS A 295 25.87 10.73 1.65
N LEU A 296 25.78 9.88 2.68
CA LEU A 296 24.92 10.14 3.83
C LEU A 296 25.46 11.31 4.67
N GLN A 297 26.76 11.43 4.88
CA GLN A 297 27.35 12.58 5.57
C GLN A 297 27.15 13.89 4.80
N GLU A 298 27.37 13.87 3.48
CA GLU A 298 27.09 15.00 2.58
C GLU A 298 25.61 15.38 2.58
N SER A 299 24.72 14.38 2.55
CA SER A 299 23.27 14.60 2.47
C SER A 299 22.63 14.91 3.82
N CYS A 300 23.24 14.55 4.95
CA CYS A 300 22.70 14.70 6.30
C CYS A 300 23.74 15.37 7.23
N PRO A 301 24.14 16.64 6.99
CA PRO A 301 25.22 17.30 7.73
C PRO A 301 24.90 17.55 9.22
N ALA A 302 23.63 17.47 9.63
CA ALA A 302 23.18 17.54 11.02
C ALA A 302 23.05 16.16 11.70
N GLY A 303 23.46 15.08 11.03
CA GLY A 303 23.20 13.70 11.44
C GLY A 303 21.80 13.22 11.05
N ILE A 304 21.36 12.10 11.63
CA ILE A 304 20.10 11.42 11.30
C ILE A 304 19.34 11.12 12.59
N ASP A 305 18.11 11.61 12.70
CA ASP A 305 17.28 11.53 13.91
C ASP A 305 16.17 10.47 13.78
N VAL A 306 15.69 10.23 12.55
CA VAL A 306 14.67 9.22 12.25
C VAL A 306 15.14 8.37 11.06
N TYR A 307 15.05 7.05 11.18
CA TYR A 307 15.30 6.13 10.07
C TYR A 307 14.08 5.24 9.83
N PHE A 308 13.46 5.36 8.66
CA PHE A 308 12.42 4.45 8.20
C PHE A 308 13.06 3.31 7.41
N ASP A 309 13.20 2.14 8.04
CA ASP A 309 13.89 0.99 7.48
C ASP A 309 12.94 0.03 6.76
N ASN A 310 13.06 -0.05 5.44
CA ASN A 310 12.40 -1.05 4.59
C ASN A 310 13.36 -2.15 4.09
N VAL A 311 14.66 -2.02 4.34
CA VAL A 311 15.71 -2.75 3.60
C VAL A 311 16.54 -3.68 4.48
N GLY A 312 16.95 -3.27 5.68
CA GLY A 312 17.90 -4.01 6.50
C GLY A 312 19.31 -4.09 5.89
N GLY A 313 20.15 -4.97 6.45
CA GLY A 313 21.51 -5.24 5.98
C GLY A 313 22.45 -4.03 5.97
N ASP A 314 23.48 -4.09 5.13
CA ASP A 314 24.59 -3.14 5.03
C ASP A 314 24.16 -1.66 4.93
N ILE A 315 23.03 -1.39 4.27
CA ILE A 315 22.45 -0.03 4.17
C ILE A 315 21.98 0.45 5.54
N SER A 316 21.32 -0.41 6.30
CA SER A 316 20.85 -0.08 7.65
C SER A 316 22.01 0.04 8.63
N ASP A 317 22.99 -0.87 8.56
CA ASP A 317 24.20 -0.77 9.38
C ASP A 317 24.96 0.53 9.11
N THR A 318 25.04 0.96 7.84
CA THR A 318 25.64 2.25 7.44
C THR A 318 24.86 3.44 8.00
N VAL A 319 23.52 3.43 7.89
CA VAL A 319 22.66 4.50 8.43
C VAL A 319 22.78 4.58 9.94
N ILE A 320 22.63 3.46 10.67
CA ILE A 320 22.69 3.39 12.13
C ILE A 320 24.03 3.94 12.66
N SER A 321 25.13 3.63 11.96
CA SER A 321 26.47 4.13 12.30
C SER A 321 26.58 5.67 12.27
N GLN A 322 25.67 6.36 11.58
CA GLN A 322 25.62 7.82 11.41
C GLN A 322 24.42 8.50 12.10
N MET A 323 23.59 7.74 12.82
CA MET A 323 22.46 8.31 13.56
C MET A 323 22.87 9.07 14.82
N ASN A 324 22.09 10.09 15.17
CA ASN A 324 22.29 10.96 16.32
C ASN A 324 21.97 10.27 17.66
N GLN A 325 22.37 10.90 18.77
CA GLN A 325 21.95 10.47 20.11
C GLN A 325 20.42 10.62 20.27
N ASN A 326 19.76 9.64 20.90
CA ASN A 326 18.31 9.62 21.14
C ASN A 326 17.47 9.64 19.84
N SER A 327 17.98 9.02 18.79
CA SER A 327 17.30 8.87 17.50
C SER A 327 16.46 7.59 17.43
N HIS A 328 15.63 7.46 16.38
CA HIS A 328 14.58 6.45 16.31
C HIS A 328 14.55 5.70 14.97
N ILE A 329 14.51 4.37 15.04
CA ILE A 329 14.42 3.49 13.86
C ILE A 329 13.04 2.81 13.83
N ILE A 330 12.28 3.14 12.79
CA ILE A 330 11.01 2.52 12.44
C ILE A 330 11.34 1.31 11.57
N LEU A 331 11.44 0.13 12.19
CA LEU A 331 11.76 -1.11 11.46
C LEU A 331 10.48 -1.67 10.81
N CYS A 332 10.20 -1.19 9.59
CA CYS A 332 9.04 -1.55 8.78
C CYS A 332 9.24 -2.88 8.04
N GLY A 333 10.41 -3.09 7.43
CA GLY A 333 10.71 -4.30 6.67
C GLY A 333 12.21 -4.48 6.43
N GLN A 334 12.62 -5.66 5.96
CA GLN A 334 14.01 -5.92 5.57
C GLN A 334 14.11 -6.70 4.25
N ILE A 335 13.68 -6.09 3.15
CA ILE A 335 13.59 -6.77 1.84
C ILE A 335 14.93 -7.36 1.36
N SER A 336 16.08 -6.81 1.77
CA SER A 336 17.41 -7.37 1.42
C SER A 336 17.72 -8.72 2.07
N GLN A 337 16.87 -9.17 3.01
CA GLN A 337 17.05 -10.38 3.81
C GLN A 337 15.96 -11.43 3.52
N TYR A 338 14.92 -11.12 2.73
CA TYR A 338 13.79 -12.05 2.46
C TYR A 338 14.16 -13.29 1.62
N ASN A 339 15.30 -13.26 0.92
CA ASN A 339 15.85 -14.41 0.19
C ASN A 339 17.01 -15.07 0.98
N LYS A 340 16.98 -15.02 2.32
CA LYS A 340 18.01 -15.60 3.19
C LYS A 340 17.36 -16.33 4.37
N ASP A 341 17.91 -17.48 4.72
CA ASP A 341 17.51 -18.26 5.91
C ASP A 341 18.09 -17.63 7.19
N VAL A 342 17.48 -16.54 7.66
CA VAL A 342 17.86 -15.80 8.88
C VAL A 342 16.64 -15.51 9.77
N PRO A 343 16.78 -15.47 11.11
CA PRO A 343 15.70 -15.08 12.02
C PRO A 343 15.17 -13.66 11.73
N TYR A 344 13.89 -13.39 12.00
CA TYR A 344 13.31 -12.05 11.85
C TYR A 344 12.92 -11.39 13.19
N PRO A 345 13.33 -10.13 13.46
CA PRO A 345 14.22 -9.32 12.63
C PRO A 345 15.66 -9.86 12.67
N PRO A 346 16.41 -9.81 11.56
CA PRO A 346 17.81 -10.21 11.54
C PRO A 346 18.64 -9.54 12.64
N PRO A 347 19.54 -10.30 13.31
CA PRO A 347 20.41 -9.76 14.32
C PRO A 347 21.37 -8.75 13.69
N LEU A 348 21.70 -7.71 14.44
CA LEU A 348 22.65 -6.69 14.00
C LEU A 348 24.08 -7.17 14.26
N LEU A 349 25.05 -6.56 13.56
CA LEU A 349 26.45 -6.79 13.88
C LEU A 349 26.74 -6.25 15.29
N PRO A 350 27.61 -6.89 16.12
CA PRO A 350 27.88 -6.44 17.48
C PRO A 350 28.36 -4.98 17.59
N ALA A 351 29.06 -4.47 16.57
CA ALA A 351 29.45 -3.07 16.50
C ALA A 351 28.25 -2.12 16.33
N ILE A 352 27.22 -2.53 15.58
CA ILE A 352 25.99 -1.76 15.36
C ILE A 352 25.09 -1.82 16.59
N GLU A 353 25.02 -2.96 17.28
CA GLU A 353 24.37 -3.06 18.59
C GLU A 353 25.03 -2.16 19.64
N ALA A 354 26.37 -2.06 19.62
CA ALA A 354 27.10 -1.12 20.48
C ALA A 354 26.74 0.34 20.16
N VAL A 355 26.63 0.73 18.89
CA VAL A 355 26.18 2.06 18.47
C VAL A 355 24.76 2.35 18.96
N LEU A 356 23.80 1.43 18.79
CA LEU A 356 22.43 1.62 19.29
C LEU A 356 22.42 1.89 20.80
N LYS A 357 23.22 1.13 21.56
CA LYS A 357 23.30 1.26 23.02
C LYS A 357 24.00 2.54 23.47
N GLU A 358 25.12 2.89 22.86
CA GLU A 358 25.89 4.11 23.16
C GLU A 358 25.06 5.36 22.86
N ARG A 359 24.42 5.38 21.69
CA ARG A 359 23.64 6.53 21.21
C ARG A 359 22.19 6.53 21.66
N ASN A 360 21.76 5.58 22.50
CA ASN A 360 20.38 5.44 22.98
C ASN A 360 19.35 5.48 21.83
N ILE A 361 19.62 4.73 20.76
CA ILE A 361 18.80 4.69 19.55
C ILE A 361 17.73 3.61 19.73
N THR A 362 16.45 3.97 19.56
CA THR A 362 15.38 2.96 19.60
C THR A 362 15.31 2.22 18.26
N ARG A 363 15.15 0.89 18.28
CA ARG A 363 14.92 0.07 17.09
C ARG A 363 13.73 -0.85 17.32
N GLU A 364 12.55 -0.39 16.94
CA GLU A 364 11.31 -1.11 17.20
C GLU A 364 10.72 -1.68 15.92
N ARG A 365 10.43 -2.99 15.93
CA ARG A 365 9.67 -3.65 14.86
C ARG A 365 8.28 -3.03 14.81
N PHE A 366 7.95 -2.44 13.67
CA PHE A 366 6.62 -1.91 13.39
C PHE A 366 5.85 -2.90 12.53
N LEU A 367 4.64 -3.28 12.96
CA LEU A 367 3.70 -4.09 12.19
C LEU A 367 2.35 -3.37 12.21
N VAL A 368 1.95 -2.80 11.08
CA VAL A 368 0.72 -1.99 10.97
C VAL A 368 -0.54 -2.76 11.39
N LEU A 369 -0.58 -4.08 11.19
CA LEU A 369 -1.70 -4.95 11.58
C LEU A 369 -1.99 -4.96 13.10
N ASN A 370 -1.07 -4.47 13.93
CA ASN A 370 -1.28 -4.31 15.38
C ASN A 370 -2.01 -3.00 15.75
N TYR A 371 -2.31 -2.15 14.76
CA TYR A 371 -2.87 -0.80 14.94
C TYR A 371 -4.18 -0.60 14.17
N LYS A 372 -5.03 -1.65 14.08
CA LYS A 372 -6.31 -1.61 13.34
C LYS A 372 -7.27 -0.53 13.82
N ASP A 373 -7.19 -0.16 15.10
CA ASP A 373 -7.90 0.96 15.72
C ASP A 373 -7.57 2.33 15.09
N LYS A 374 -6.44 2.43 14.38
CA LYS A 374 -5.96 3.66 13.73
C LYS A 374 -6.15 3.66 12.20
N PHE A 375 -6.73 2.59 11.63
CA PHE A 375 -6.84 2.44 10.17
C PHE A 375 -7.81 3.45 9.56
N GLU A 376 -9.04 3.56 10.09
CA GLU A 376 -10.04 4.50 9.57
C GLU A 376 -9.58 5.98 9.69
N PRO A 377 -9.08 6.47 10.84
CA PRO A 377 -8.48 7.81 10.93
C PRO A 377 -7.30 8.01 9.98
N GLY A 378 -6.45 7.00 9.80
CA GLY A 378 -5.30 7.05 8.89
C GLY A 378 -5.72 7.13 7.42
N ILE A 379 -6.70 6.32 6.99
CA ILE A 379 -7.29 6.35 5.65
C ILE A 379 -7.85 7.74 5.36
N ILE A 380 -8.63 8.31 6.28
CA ILE A 380 -9.21 9.65 6.15
C ILE A 380 -8.10 10.70 6.01
N GLN A 381 -7.06 10.65 6.84
CA GLN A 381 -5.96 11.61 6.79
C GLN A 381 -5.15 11.54 5.49
N LEU A 382 -4.87 10.33 5.00
CA LEU A 382 -4.15 10.09 3.74
C LEU A 382 -5.00 10.55 2.54
N SER A 383 -6.31 10.24 2.54
CA SER A 383 -7.29 10.72 1.55
C SER A 383 -7.32 12.25 1.49
N GLN A 384 -7.36 12.90 2.66
CA GLN A 384 -7.34 14.36 2.76
C GLN A 384 -6.04 14.94 2.15
N TRP A 385 -4.86 14.43 2.52
CA TRP A 385 -3.60 14.93 1.96
C TRP A 385 -3.44 14.65 0.46
N PHE A 386 -3.98 13.55 -0.04
CA PHE A 386 -4.07 13.28 -1.48
C PHE A 386 -4.91 14.37 -2.19
N LYS A 387 -6.15 14.60 -1.74
CA LYS A 387 -7.06 15.61 -2.31
C LYS A 387 -6.55 17.05 -2.19
N GLU A 388 -5.82 17.36 -1.13
CA GLU A 388 -5.16 18.65 -0.92
C GLU A 388 -3.87 18.81 -1.77
N GLY A 389 -3.48 17.81 -2.57
CA GLY A 389 -2.25 17.82 -3.38
C GLY A 389 -0.95 17.74 -2.57
N LYS A 390 -1.04 17.46 -1.26
CA LYS A 390 0.09 17.34 -0.33
C LYS A 390 0.79 16.00 -0.40
N LEU A 391 0.08 14.96 -0.86
CA LEU A 391 0.61 13.60 -1.01
C LEU A 391 0.55 13.18 -2.48
N LYS A 392 1.71 13.13 -3.13
CA LYS A 392 1.86 12.64 -4.50
C LYS A 392 1.97 11.12 -4.51
N ILE A 393 1.15 10.50 -5.34
CA ILE A 393 1.01 9.04 -5.46
C ILE A 393 1.59 8.60 -6.80
N LYS A 394 2.36 7.52 -6.78
CA LYS A 394 2.89 6.88 -8.00
C LYS A 394 2.63 5.39 -7.94
N GLU A 395 2.12 4.86 -9.04
CA GLU A 395 1.93 3.44 -9.24
C GLU A 395 2.69 3.00 -10.50
N THR A 396 3.30 1.82 -10.43
CA THR A 396 3.72 1.04 -11.60
C THR A 396 2.59 0.05 -11.86
N VAL A 397 1.71 0.38 -12.80
CA VAL A 397 0.58 -0.47 -13.18
C VAL A 397 1.00 -1.38 -14.34
N ILE A 398 0.71 -2.67 -14.22
CA ILE A 398 0.86 -3.67 -15.27
C ILE A 398 -0.52 -4.22 -15.59
N ASN A 399 -0.93 -4.24 -16.86
CA ASN A 399 -2.24 -4.73 -17.25
C ASN A 399 -2.20 -6.25 -17.49
N GLY A 400 -3.31 -6.93 -17.22
CA GLY A 400 -3.47 -8.36 -17.46
C GLY A 400 -2.98 -9.23 -16.28
N LEU A 401 -3.85 -10.11 -15.80
CA LEU A 401 -3.57 -11.07 -14.73
C LEU A 401 -2.39 -12.00 -15.10
N GLU A 402 -2.23 -12.30 -16.39
CA GLU A 402 -1.17 -13.14 -16.93
C GLU A 402 0.25 -12.57 -16.73
N ASN A 403 0.36 -11.29 -16.39
CA ASN A 403 1.64 -10.63 -16.13
C ASN A 403 1.98 -10.54 -14.63
N MET A 404 1.18 -11.14 -13.74
CA MET A 404 1.38 -11.14 -12.29
C MET A 404 2.76 -11.67 -11.86
N GLY A 405 3.20 -12.82 -12.39
CA GLY A 405 4.52 -13.39 -12.06
C GLY A 405 5.68 -12.48 -12.47
N ALA A 406 5.57 -11.82 -13.63
CA ALA A 406 6.55 -10.85 -14.12
C ALA A 406 6.56 -9.56 -13.28
N ALA A 407 5.38 -9.07 -12.86
CA ALA A 407 5.25 -7.93 -11.95
C ALA A 407 5.90 -8.23 -10.59
N PHE A 408 5.71 -9.43 -10.05
CA PHE A 408 6.33 -9.86 -8.79
C PHE A 408 7.86 -9.96 -8.89
N GLN A 409 8.39 -10.60 -9.93
CA GLN A 409 9.83 -10.66 -10.19
C GLN A 409 10.45 -9.25 -10.39
N SER A 410 9.77 -8.38 -11.14
CA SER A 410 10.19 -6.99 -11.35
C SER A 410 10.26 -6.21 -10.03
N MET A 411 9.21 -6.30 -9.21
CA MET A 411 9.18 -5.65 -7.89
C MET A 411 10.30 -6.14 -6.97
N MET A 412 10.51 -7.46 -6.89
CA MET A 412 11.56 -8.06 -6.05
C MET A 412 13.00 -7.75 -6.50
N THR A 413 13.19 -7.41 -7.79
CA THR A 413 14.48 -6.92 -8.33
C THR A 413 14.59 -5.38 -8.33
N GLY A 414 13.53 -4.68 -7.91
CA GLY A 414 13.48 -3.23 -7.80
C GLY A 414 13.25 -2.51 -9.13
N GLY A 415 12.47 -3.09 -10.06
CA GLY A 415 12.07 -2.48 -11.33
C GLY A 415 10.96 -1.42 -11.19
N ASN A 416 10.05 -1.56 -10.22
CA ASN A 416 8.92 -0.64 -10.01
C ASN A 416 9.32 0.72 -9.42
N ILE A 417 8.62 1.80 -9.79
CA ILE A 417 8.65 3.10 -9.11
C ILE A 417 7.27 3.35 -8.48
N GLY A 418 7.25 3.64 -7.18
CA GLY A 418 6.01 3.69 -6.40
C GLY A 418 5.43 2.28 -6.14
N LYS A 419 4.10 2.19 -6.01
CA LYS A 419 3.39 0.92 -5.74
C LYS A 419 3.31 0.04 -6.98
N GLN A 420 3.68 -1.24 -6.90
CA GLN A 420 3.41 -2.20 -7.97
C GLN A 420 1.96 -2.68 -7.89
N ILE A 421 1.21 -2.49 -8.98
CA ILE A 421 -0.19 -2.91 -9.15
C ILE A 421 -0.29 -3.78 -10.41
N VAL A 422 -1.19 -4.76 -10.38
CA VAL A 422 -1.70 -5.43 -11.59
C VAL A 422 -3.15 -5.01 -11.81
N CYS A 423 -3.46 -4.39 -12.95
CA CYS A 423 -4.82 -4.10 -13.37
C CYS A 423 -5.38 -5.32 -14.12
N VAL A 424 -6.46 -5.88 -13.60
CA VAL A 424 -7.11 -7.11 -14.10
C VAL A 424 -8.31 -6.76 -14.97
N SER A 425 -9.15 -5.82 -14.54
CA SER A 425 -10.21 -5.25 -15.38
C SER A 425 -10.44 -3.77 -15.06
N GLU A 426 -10.75 -2.98 -16.08
CA GLU A 426 -11.14 -1.58 -15.94
C GLU A 426 -12.65 -1.45 -15.66
N ILE A 427 -13.06 -0.25 -15.22
CA ILE A 427 -14.47 0.17 -15.14
C ILE A 427 -14.63 1.39 -16.02
N SER A 428 -15.59 1.33 -16.94
CA SER A 428 -16.18 2.53 -17.53
C SER A 428 -17.11 3.16 -16.47
N LEU A 429 -16.58 4.15 -15.72
CA LEU A 429 -17.31 4.92 -14.71
C LEU A 429 -18.16 6.04 -15.34
#